data_AF-Q1H3X9-F1
#
_entry.id   AF-Q1H3X9-F1
#
_cell.length_a   1.000
_cell.length_b   1.000
_cell.length_c   1.000
_cell.angle_alpha   90.00
_cell.angle_beta   90.00
_cell.angle_gamma   90.00
#
_symmetry.space_group_name_H-M   'P 1'
#
loop_
_entity.id
_entity.type
_entity.pdbx_description
1 polymer ?
#
loop_
_entity_poly.entity_id
_entity_poly.type
_entity_poly.pdbx_seq_one_letter_code
_entity_poly.pdbx_strand_id
1 'polypeptide(L)' 'MKSLNIQPFTAGRYLITPISHSNGNGRYTASLSIRSGQGTSTHCRIVSFAREFISREKALNHAATQGQVWLKNPQAFA' A
#
# COMPACT_ATOMS: atom_id res chain seq x y z
N MET A 1 13.48 -17.40 -1.92
CA MET A 1 12.23 -16.83 -1.35
C MET A 1 12.21 -15.35 -1.70
N LYS A 2 11.18 -14.85 -2.40
CA LYS A 2 11.10 -13.46 -2.84
C LYS A 2 10.85 -12.59 -1.61
N SER A 3 11.86 -11.85 -1.13
CA SER A 3 11.66 -10.89 -0.04
C SER A 3 10.74 -9.79 -0.58
N LEU A 4 9.50 -9.77 -0.10
CA LEU A 4 8.53 -8.76 -0.49
C LEU A 4 8.98 -7.44 0.14
N ASN A 5 9.33 -6.47 -0.70
CA ASN A 5 9.80 -5.17 -0.24
C ASN A 5 8.63 -4.39 0.37
N ILE A 6 8.47 -4.50 1.70
CA ILE A 6 7.49 -3.77 2.50
C ILE A 6 7.85 -2.28 2.69
N GLN A 7 8.97 -1.84 2.11
CA GLN A 7 9.40 -0.45 2.13
C GLN A 7 8.61 0.36 1.10
N PRO A 8 8.52 1.70 1.29
CA PRO A 8 7.95 2.58 0.29
C PRO A 8 8.67 2.44 -1.05
N PHE A 9 7.91 2.49 -2.15
CA PHE A 9 8.45 2.42 -3.50
C PHE A 9 7.78 3.44 -4.41
N THR A 10 8.52 3.90 -5.41
CA THR A 10 8.03 4.87 -6.38
C THR A 10 7.61 4.19 -7.67
N ALA A 11 6.63 4.79 -8.34
CA ALA A 11 6.22 4.42 -9.68
C ALA A 11 5.91 5.65 -10.50
N GLY A 12 6.85 6.04 -11.35
CA GLY A 12 6.81 7.32 -12.03
C GLY A 12 6.66 8.46 -11.01
N ARG A 13 5.52 9.16 -11.06
CA ARG A 13 5.19 10.30 -10.18
C ARG A 13 4.53 9.93 -8.85
N TYR A 14 4.25 8.64 -8.63
CA TYR A 14 3.54 8.16 -7.46
C TYR A 14 4.52 7.58 -6.44
N LEU A 15 4.46 8.04 -5.19
CA LEU A 15 5.07 7.37 -4.05
C LEU A 15 4.03 6.47 -3.39
N ILE A 16 4.33 5.18 -3.33
CA ILE A 16 3.48 4.17 -2.72
C ILE A 16 4.10 3.70 -1.41
N THR A 17 3.35 3.84 -0.34
CA THR A 17 3.75 3.44 1.02
C THR A 17 2.80 2.35 1.52
N PRO A 18 3.28 1.12 1.72
CA PRO A 18 2.54 0.07 2.43
C PRO A 18 2.38 0.45 3.91
N ILE A 19 1.16 0.32 4.43
CA ILE A 19 0.83 0.65 5.82
C ILE A 19 0.05 -0.53 6.42
N SER A 20 0.32 -0.81 7.69
CA SER A 20 -0.44 -1.78 8.48
C SER A 20 -1.08 -1.07 9.66
N HIS A 21 -2.37 -1.27 9.87
CA HIS A 21 -3.09 -0.75 11.02
C HIS A 21 -3.47 -1.91 11.94
N SER A 22 -3.25 -1.77 13.24
CA SER A 22 -3.81 -2.68 14.23
C SER A 22 -5.26 -2.27 14.51
N ASN A 23 -6.18 -3.22 14.54
CA ASN A 23 -7.59 -2.95 14.82
C ASN A 23 -8.00 -3.22 16.28
N GLY A 24 -7.04 -3.46 17.17
CA GLY A 24 -7.28 -3.68 18.60
C GLY A 24 -7.70 -5.11 18.97
N ASN A 25 -8.22 -5.90 18.02
CA ASN A 25 -8.67 -7.28 18.24
C ASN A 25 -7.57 -8.33 17.96
N GLY A 26 -6.30 -7.93 18.02
CA GLY A 26 -5.18 -8.77 17.60
C GLY A 26 -5.11 -9.03 16.08
N ARG A 27 -5.92 -8.31 15.30
CA ARG A 27 -5.92 -8.34 13.84
C ARG A 27 -5.32 -7.06 13.28
N TYR A 28 -4.86 -7.16 12.05
CA TYR A 28 -4.20 -6.10 11.31
C TYR A 28 -4.88 -5.92 9.98
N THR A 29 -5.12 -4.68 9.59
CA THR A 29 -5.58 -4.33 8.26
C THR A 29 -4.43 -3.78 7.44
N ALA A 30 -4.49 -4.04 6.14
CA ALA A 30 -3.53 -3.52 5.18
C ALA A 30 -4.10 -2.23 4.59
N SER A 31 -3.24 -1.23 4.40
CA SER A 31 -3.57 0.00 3.69
C SER A 31 -2.41 0.42 2.80
N LEU A 32 -2.68 1.20 1.77
CA LEU A 32 -1.68 1.81 0.89
C LEU A 32 -1.91 3.31 0.85
N SER A 33 -0.87 4.09 1.14
CA SER A 33 -0.86 5.51 0.83
C SER A 33 -0.20 5.72 -0.53
N ILE A 34 -0.92 6.34 -1.44
CA ILE A 34 -0.47 6.69 -2.77
C ILE A 34 -0.43 8.21 -2.83
N ARG A 35 0.78 8.75 -2.84
CA ARG A 35 1.01 10.20 -2.96
C ARG A 35 1.43 10.50 -4.38
N SER A 36 0.76 11.45 -5.02
CA SER A 36 1.10 11.97 -6.33
C SER A 36 1.25 13.48 -6.26
N GLY A 37 2.36 14.00 -6.77
CA GLY A 37 2.56 15.44 -6.88
C GLY A 37 4.03 15.82 -7.04
N GLN A 38 4.28 16.77 -7.92
CA GLN A 38 5.49 17.58 -7.97
C GLN A 38 5.02 19.03 -7.89
N GLY A 39 5.42 19.78 -6.85
CA GLY A 39 5.02 21.19 -6.66
C GLY A 39 3.86 21.37 -5.68
N THR A 40 2.96 22.33 -5.98
CA THR A 40 1.94 22.86 -5.04
C THR A 40 0.65 22.06 -4.93
N SER A 41 0.41 21.08 -5.81
CA SER A 41 -0.73 20.16 -5.69
C SER A 41 -0.23 18.74 -5.41
N THR A 42 -0.22 18.38 -4.12
CA THR A 42 0.05 17.02 -3.67
C THR A 42 -1.28 16.33 -3.39
N HIS A 43 -1.64 15.35 -4.20
CA HIS A 43 -2.80 14.51 -3.96
C HIS A 43 -2.37 13.24 -3.22
N CYS A 44 -3.04 12.92 -2.11
CA CYS A 44 -2.81 11.71 -1.34
C CYS A 44 -4.08 10.88 -1.35
N ARG A 45 -4.01 9.65 -1.89
CA ARG A 45 -5.08 8.66 -1.80
C ARG A 45 -4.65 7.59 -0.82
N ILE A 46 -5.53 7.26 0.13
CA ILE A 46 -5.35 6.11 1.01
C ILE A 46 -6.33 5.03 0.56
N VAL A 47 -5.80 3.84 0.27
CA VAL A 47 -6.59 2.68 -0.08
C VAL A 47 -6.49 1.68 1.06
N SER A 48 -7.59 1.45 1.76
CA SER A 48 -7.68 0.48 2.84
C SER A 48 -8.26 -0.82 2.31
N PHE A 49 -7.59 -1.93 2.61
CA PHE A 49 -8.08 -3.26 2.24
C PHE A 49 -9.00 -3.79 3.35
N ALA A 50 -10.17 -4.31 2.96
CA ALA A 50 -11.11 -4.94 3.90
C ALA A 50 -10.60 -6.26 4.50
N ARG A 51 -9.53 -6.83 3.93
CA ARG A 51 -8.94 -8.09 4.43
C ARG A 51 -8.18 -7.84 5.73
N GLU A 52 -8.53 -8.60 6.75
CA GLU A 52 -7.81 -8.65 8.02
C GLU A 52 -6.75 -9.75 8.02
N PHE A 53 -5.68 -9.51 8.77
CA PHE A 53 -4.53 -10.39 8.91
C PHE A 53 -4.22 -10.61 10.38
N ILE A 54 -3.74 -11.80 10.70
CA ILE A 54 -3.28 -12.15 12.06
C ILE A 54 -1.90 -11.56 12.41
N SER A 55 -1.17 -11.06 11.42
CA SER A 55 0.18 -10.52 11.61
C SER A 55 0.35 -9.23 10.82
N ARG A 56 1.05 -8.28 11.44
CA ARG A 56 1.46 -7.02 10.84
C ARG A 56 2.24 -7.24 9.55
N GLU A 57 3.19 -8.18 9.54
CA GLU A 57 4.00 -8.48 8.36
C GLU A 57 3.16 -9.02 7.21
N LYS A 58 2.15 -9.86 7.51
CA LYS A 58 1.22 -10.34 6.48
C LYS A 58 0.40 -9.20 5.89
N ALA A 59 -0.04 -8.24 6.70
CA ALA A 59 -0.73 -7.04 6.22
C ALA A 59 0.17 -6.18 5.33
N LEU A 60 1.41 -5.91 5.75
CA LEU A 60 2.38 -5.14 4.95
C LEU A 60 2.74 -5.84 3.64
N ASN A 61 2.98 -7.15 3.68
CA ASN A 61 3.27 -7.95 2.49
C ASN A 61 2.10 -7.93 1.51
N HIS A 62 0.87 -8.00 2.01
CA HIS A 62 -0.32 -7.87 1.17
C HIS A 62 -0.43 -6.49 0.53
N ALA A 63 -0.27 -5.43 1.31
CA ALA A 63 -0.26 -4.05 0.80
C ALA A 63 0.82 -3.87 -0.28
N ALA A 64 2.06 -4.29 -0.02
CA ALA A 64 3.16 -4.18 -0.99
C ALA A 64 2.87 -4.97 -2.27
N THR A 65 2.37 -6.20 -2.15
CA THR A 65 2.03 -7.05 -3.31
C THR A 65 0.92 -6.42 -4.14
N GLN A 66 -0.16 -5.96 -3.51
CA GLN A 66 -1.27 -5.30 -4.20
C GLN A 66 -0.82 -4.01 -4.87
N GLY A 67 -0.02 -3.19 -4.18
CA GLY A 67 0.56 -1.99 -4.74
C GLY A 67 1.39 -2.28 -5.99
N GLN A 68 2.23 -3.33 -5.97
CA GLN A 68 3.01 -3.75 -7.15
C GLN A 68 2.14 -4.28 -8.31
N VAL A 69 1.05 -4.98 -8.02
CA VAL A 69 0.10 -5.45 -9.04
C VAL A 69 -0.59 -4.26 -9.71
N TRP A 70 -0.98 -3.25 -8.93
CA TRP A 70 -1.57 -2.01 -9.46
C TRP A 70 -0.57 -1.20 -10.29
N LEU A 71 0.72 -1.22 -9.96
CA LEU A 71 1.73 -0.59 -10.81
C LEU A 71 1.82 -1.21 -12.21
N LYS A 72 1.63 -2.52 -12.30
CA LYS A 72 1.62 -3.20 -13.60
C LYS A 72 0.34 -2.92 -14.39
N ASN A 73 -0.72 -2.45 -13.72
CA ASN A 73 -2.03 -2.21 -14.31
C ASN A 73 -2.56 -0.83 -13.88
N PRO A 74 -2.06 0.28 -14.45
CA PRO A 74 -2.46 1.63 -14.05
C PRO A 74 -3.95 1.94 -14.25
N GLN A 75 -4.68 1.16 -15.04
CA GLN A 75 -6.14 1.22 -15.11
C GLN A 75 -6.84 0.81 -13.80
N ALA A 76 -6.14 0.13 -12.88
CA ALA A 76 -6.67 -0.18 -11.55
C ALA A 76 -6.82 1.06 -10.65
N PHE A 77 -6.28 2.22 -11.06
CA PHE A 77 -6.48 3.50 -10.36
C PHE A 77 -7.70 4.29 -10.86
N ALA A 78 -8.25 3.93 -12.04
CA ALA A 78 -9.33 4.62 -12.73
C ALA A 78 -10.69 4.41 -12.06
#